data_AF-A0A7Y0AW29-F1
#
_entry.id   AF-A0A7Y0AW29-F1
#
_cell.length_a   1.000
_cell.length_b   1.000
_cell.length_c   1.000
_cell.angle_alpha   90.00
_cell.angle_beta   90.00
_cell.angle_gamma   90.00
#
_symmetry.space_group_name_H-M   'P 1'
#
loop_
_entity.id
_entity.type
_entity.pdbx_description
1 polymer ?
#
loop_
_entity_poly.entity_id
_entity_poly.type
_entity_poly.pdbx_seq_one_letter_code
_entity_poly.pdbx_strand_id
1 'polypeptide(L)'
;MASLDRAAFEQNRLVYDATERCLSRISEASVKLGSFAEEHLPAHNWRGMRDLGNILRHDYDGISKTIVWSIVKDRLPPLLADIKQMLSRYPDDQEVL
;
A
#
# COMPACT_ATOMS: atom_id res chain seq x y z
N MET A 1 19.61 8.54 7.29
CA MET A 1 18.31 9.20 7.50
C MET A 1 17.76 8.67 8.80
N ALA A 2 17.49 9.51 9.79
CA ALA A 2 16.88 9.06 11.04
C ALA A 2 15.55 8.36 10.72
N SER A 3 15.32 7.18 11.30
CA SER A 3 14.02 6.52 11.17
C SER A 3 12.97 7.42 11.81
N LEU A 4 12.01 7.87 11.00
CA LEU A 4 10.83 8.58 11.49
C LEU A 4 10.09 7.63 12.46
N ASP A 5 9.74 8.09 13.65
CA ASP A 5 8.90 7.34 14.56
C ASP A 5 7.41 7.69 14.36
N ARG A 6 6.51 6.96 15.02
CA ARG A 6 5.06 7.17 14.88
C ARG A 6 4.64 8.58 15.29
N ALA A 7 5.18 9.10 16.40
CA ALA A 7 4.77 10.40 16.91
C ALA A 7 5.18 11.54 15.97
N ALA A 8 6.40 11.45 15.42
CA ALA A 8 6.90 12.37 14.41
C ALA A 8 6.12 12.27 13.09
N PHE A 9 5.71 11.06 12.68
CA PHE A 9 4.83 10.85 11.54
C PHE A 9 3.45 11.49 11.73
N GLU A 10 2.80 11.23 12.88
CA GLU A 10 1.44 11.70 13.17
C GLU A 10 1.35 13.23 13.26
N GLN A 11 2.44 13.90 13.66
CA GLN A 11 2.54 15.36 13.74
C GLN A 11 2.97 16.02 12.43
N ASN A 12 3.57 15.27 11.50
CA ASN A 12 4.05 15.81 10.23
C ASN A 12 2.99 15.68 9.13
N ARG A 13 2.20 16.74 8.95
CA ARG A 13 1.12 16.80 7.96
C ARG A 13 1.59 16.51 6.54
N LEU A 14 2.74 17.06 6.12
CA LEU A 14 3.25 16.83 4.76
C LEU A 14 3.54 15.34 4.50
N VAL A 15 4.19 14.68 5.46
CA VAL A 15 4.52 13.25 5.36
C VAL A 15 3.24 12.41 5.39
N TYR A 16 2.30 12.76 6.25
CA TYR A 16 1.01 12.08 6.35
C TYR A 16 0.22 12.17 5.04
N ASP A 17 -0.01 13.38 4.53
CA ASP A 17 -0.78 13.63 3.30
C ASP A 17 -0.11 12.93 2.10
N ALA A 18 1.23 12.95 2.01
CA ALA A 18 1.98 12.22 0.97
C ALA A 18 1.81 10.70 1.09
N THR A 19 1.78 10.18 2.32
CA THR A 19 1.59 8.74 2.58
C THR A 19 0.18 8.29 2.18
N GLU A 20 -0.85 9.05 2.53
CA GLU A 20 -2.23 8.78 2.11
C GLU A 20 -2.34 8.76 0.58
N ARG A 21 -1.72 9.72 -0.11
CA ARG A 21 -1.71 9.76 -1.57
C ARG A 21 -1.07 8.51 -2.18
N CYS A 22 0.03 8.03 -1.61
CA CYS A 22 0.70 6.80 -2.03
C CYS A 22 -0.19 5.56 -1.79
N LEU A 23 -0.80 5.46 -0.61
CA LEU A 23 -1.72 4.36 -0.28
C LEU A 23 -2.95 4.35 -1.20
N SER A 24 -3.48 5.51 -1.55
CA SER A 24 -4.55 5.64 -2.54
C SER A 24 -4.16 5.08 -3.91
N ARG A 25 -2.91 5.30 -4.37
CA ARG A 25 -2.41 4.72 -5.64
C ARG A 25 -2.28 3.19 -5.56
N ILE A 26 -1.83 2.66 -4.42
CA ILE A 26 -1.73 1.21 -4.20
C ILE A 26 -3.12 0.59 -4.18
N SER A 27 -4.08 1.23 -3.52
CA SER A 27 -5.48 0.80 -3.50
C SER A 27 -6.06 0.73 -4.91
N GLU A 28 -5.89 1.79 -5.71
CA GLU A 28 -6.33 1.80 -7.12
C GLU A 28 -5.67 0.68 -7.94
N ALA A 29 -4.37 0.44 -7.75
CA ALA A 29 -3.69 -0.68 -8.40
C ALA A 29 -4.27 -2.03 -7.99
N SER A 30 -4.61 -2.23 -6.71
CA SER A 30 -5.24 -3.46 -6.21
C SER A 30 -6.63 -3.71 -6.78
N VAL A 31 -7.37 -2.65 -7.12
CA VAL A 31 -8.65 -2.75 -7.84
C VAL A 31 -8.41 -3.21 -9.27
N LYS A 32 -7.47 -2.58 -9.97
CA LYS A 32 -7.14 -2.90 -11.37
C LYS A 32 -6.60 -4.31 -11.56
N LEU A 33 -5.83 -4.81 -10.61
CA LEU A 33 -5.32 -6.18 -10.64
C LEU A 33 -6.43 -7.23 -10.48
N GLY A 34 -7.59 -6.87 -9.92
CA GLY A 34 -8.72 -7.80 -9.82
C GLY A 34 -8.34 -9.12 -9.14
N SER A 35 -8.75 -10.24 -9.74
CA SER A 35 -8.46 -11.58 -9.21
C SER A 35 -6.99 -11.99 -9.35
N PHE A 36 -6.23 -11.42 -10.29
CA PHE A 36 -4.81 -11.72 -10.47
C PHE A 36 -4.02 -11.55 -9.16
N ALA A 37 -4.28 -10.46 -8.44
CA ALA A 37 -3.65 -10.19 -7.16
C ALA A 37 -3.94 -11.30 -6.13
N GLU A 38 -5.19 -11.77 -6.03
CA GLU A 38 -5.59 -12.82 -5.10
C GLU A 38 -5.04 -14.19 -5.50
N GLU A 39 -4.98 -14.48 -6.79
CA GLU A 39 -4.48 -15.75 -7.35
C GLU A 39 -2.96 -15.89 -7.18
N HIS A 40 -2.21 -14.81 -7.41
CA HIS A 40 -0.74 -14.84 -7.41
C HIS A 40 -0.10 -14.46 -6.07
N LEU A 41 -0.81 -13.70 -5.23
CA LEU A 41 -0.32 -13.20 -3.94
C LEU A 41 -1.39 -13.38 -2.83
N PRO A 42 -1.87 -14.62 -2.57
CA PRO A 42 -3.04 -14.87 -1.71
C PRO A 42 -2.83 -14.54 -0.22
N ALA A 43 -1.58 -14.35 0.21
CA ALA A 43 -1.25 -14.07 1.61
C ALA A 43 -1.65 -12.65 2.08
N HIS A 44 -2.07 -11.77 1.17
CA HIS A 44 -2.40 -10.38 1.48
C HIS A 44 -3.91 -10.12 1.47
N ASN A 45 -4.34 -9.18 2.31
CA ASN A 45 -5.74 -8.76 2.39
C ASN A 45 -6.10 -7.80 1.25
N TRP A 46 -6.34 -8.35 0.06
CA TRP A 46 -6.67 -7.58 -1.15
C TRP A 46 -7.98 -6.83 -1.03
N ARG A 47 -9.01 -7.41 -0.39
CA ARG A 47 -10.26 -6.70 -0.10
C ARG A 47 -9.99 -5.44 0.73
N GLY A 48 -9.23 -5.56 1.81
CA GLY A 48 -8.84 -4.42 2.64
C GLY A 48 -8.02 -3.36 1.89
N MET A 49 -7.14 -3.75 0.96
CA MET A 49 -6.41 -2.79 0.13
C MET A 49 -7.33 -2.01 -0.82
N ARG A 50 -8.34 -2.66 -1.40
CA ARG A 50 -9.33 -1.99 -2.25
C ARG A 50 -10.21 -1.05 -1.43
N ASP A 51 -10.65 -1.49 -0.24
CA ASP A 51 -11.51 -0.69 0.63
C ASP A 51 -10.75 0.53 1.22
N LEU A 52 -9.45 0.41 1.47
CA LEU A 52 -8.61 1.49 1.99
C LEU A 52 -8.73 2.79 1.16
N GLY A 53 -8.80 2.68 -0.16
CA GLY A 53 -8.93 3.85 -1.03
C GLY A 53 -10.25 4.58 -0.89
N ASN A 54 -11.33 3.88 -0.52
CA ASN A 54 -12.62 4.48 -0.22
C ASN A 54 -12.59 5.20 1.13
N ILE A 55 -11.99 4.57 2.14
CA ILE A 55 -11.84 5.13 3.49
C ILE A 55 -11.02 6.44 3.41
N LEU A 56 -9.86 6.42 2.73
CA LEU A 56 -8.99 7.61 2.53
C LEU A 56 -9.67 8.78 1.81
N ARG A 57 -10.70 8.54 1.01
CA ARG A 57 -11.38 9.59 0.22
C ARG A 57 -12.64 10.14 0.87
N HIS A 58 -13.29 9.36 1.73
CA HIS A 58 -14.65 9.68 2.18
C HIS A 58 -14.78 9.80 3.70
N ASP A 59 -13.79 9.32 4.48
CA ASP A 59 -13.87 9.23 5.94
C ASP A 59 -12.70 9.96 6.62
N TYR A 60 -12.33 11.14 6.09
CA TYR A 60 -11.18 11.94 6.54
C TYR A 60 -11.18 12.25 8.05
N ASP A 61 -12.35 12.32 8.68
CA ASP A 61 -12.48 12.59 10.12
C ASP A 61 -12.23 11.34 11.00
N GLY A 62 -12.25 10.13 10.41
CA GLY A 62 -12.21 8.85 11.12
C GLY A 62 -10.94 8.02 10.94
N ILE A 63 -10.04 8.37 10.00
CA ILE A 63 -8.80 7.61 9.82
C ILE A 63 -7.84 7.91 10.95
N SER A 64 -7.71 6.93 11.84
CA SER A 64 -6.62 6.94 12.81
C SER A 64 -5.29 6.89 12.05
N LYS A 65 -4.49 7.96 12.16
CA LYS A 65 -3.11 8.02 11.63
C LYS A 65 -2.27 6.81 12.06
N THR A 66 -2.64 6.18 13.18
CA THR A 66 -2.08 4.92 13.67
C THR A 66 -2.35 3.73 12.74
N ILE A 67 -3.52 3.65 12.09
CA ILE A 67 -3.83 2.62 11.10
C ILE A 67 -2.94 2.81 9.86
N VAL A 68 -2.86 4.03 9.34
CA VAL A 68 -1.97 4.37 8.21
C VAL A 68 -0.54 3.97 8.54
N TRP A 69 -0.07 4.32 9.74
CA TRP A 69 1.24 3.93 10.22
C TRP A 69 1.45 2.42 10.26
N SER A 70 0.51 1.64 10.81
CA SER A 70 0.60 0.17 10.85
C SER A 70 0.59 -0.44 9.45
N ILE A 71 -0.19 0.10 8.50
CA ILE A 71 -0.15 -0.37 7.11
C ILE A 71 1.27 -0.18 6.53
N VAL A 72 1.86 1.00 6.70
CA VAL A 72 3.19 1.32 6.19
C VAL A 72 4.28 0.47 6.84
N LYS A 73 4.18 0.22 8.15
CA LYS A 73 5.20 -0.51 8.91
C LYS A 73 5.07 -2.02 8.83
N ASP A 74 3.86 -2.54 8.79
CA ASP A 74 3.59 -3.96 9.03
C ASP A 74 3.03 -4.68 7.79
N ARG A 75 2.40 -3.96 6.85
CA ARG A 75 1.71 -4.57 5.70
C ARG A 75 2.42 -4.34 4.37
N LEU A 76 2.96 -3.14 4.13
CA LEU A 76 3.68 -2.85 2.90
C LEU A 76 5.01 -3.61 2.75
N PRO A 77 5.84 -3.80 3.79
CA PRO A 77 7.10 -4.51 3.64
C PRO A 77 6.97 -5.97 3.14
N PRO A 78 6.10 -6.83 3.72
CA PRO A 78 5.92 -8.18 3.18
C PRO A 78 5.31 -8.17 1.77
N LEU A 79 4.35 -7.29 1.49
CA LEU A 79 3.79 -7.13 0.14
C LEU A 79 4.87 -6.82 -0.91
N LEU A 80 5.77 -5.88 -0.59
CA LEU A 80 6.85 -5.51 -1.50
C LEU A 80 7.83 -6.67 -1.72
N ALA A 81 8.11 -7.46 -0.68
CA ALA A 81 8.97 -8.63 -0.79
C ALA A 81 8.36 -9.68 -1.74
N ASP A 82 7.08 -9.99 -1.57
CA ASP A 82 6.38 -11.00 -2.37
C ASP A 82 6.19 -10.54 -3.83
N ILE A 83 5.89 -9.25 -4.05
CA ILE A 83 5.86 -8.66 -5.40
C ILE A 83 7.24 -8.78 -6.08
N LYS A 84 8.32 -8.43 -5.38
CA LYS A 84 9.68 -8.54 -5.94
C LYS A 84 10.04 -9.98 -6.26
N GLN A 85 9.67 -10.92 -5.40
CA GLN A 85 9.89 -12.34 -5.63
C GLN A 85 9.10 -12.82 -6.86
N MET A 86 7.84 -12.41 -7.00
CA MET A 86 7.01 -12.71 -8.18
C MET A 86 7.66 -12.16 -9.45
N LEU A 87 8.05 -10.87 -9.44
CA LEU A 87 8.67 -10.21 -10.59
C LEU A 87 10.02 -10.80 -10.98
N SER A 88 10.81 -11.33 -10.02
CA SER A 88 12.08 -12.01 -10.35
C SER A 88 11.91 -13.25 -11.23
N ARG A 89 10.69 -13.78 -11.36
CA ARG A 89 10.36 -14.89 -12.28
C ARG A 89 10.11 -14.42 -13.71
N TYR A 90 10.00 -13.11 -13.91
CA TYR A 90 9.77 -12.44 -15.18
C TYR A 90 10.84 -11.33 -15.36
N PRO A 91 12.12 -11.69 -15.57
CA PRO A 91 13.15 -10.70 -15.88
C PRO A 91 12.73 -9.85 -17.10
N ASP A 92 13.15 -8.58 -17.13
CA ASP A 92 12.69 -7.47 -18.00
C ASP A 92 12.72 -7.70 -19.53
N ASP A 93 12.89 -8.92 -20.03
CA ASP A 93 12.87 -9.32 -21.44
C ASP A 93 11.45 -9.31 -22.07
N GLN A 94 10.53 -8.54 -21.51
CA GLN A 94 9.25 -8.22 -22.15
C GLN A 94 9.17 -6.71 -22.43
N GLU A 95 9.97 -6.26 -23.40
CA GLU A 95 9.49 -5.23 -24.32
C GLU A 95 8.24 -5.80 -25.01
N VAL A 96 7.05 -5.43 -24.53
CA VAL A 96 5.81 -5.76 -25.25
C VAL A 96 5.44 -4.57 -26.13
N LEU A 97 5.67 -4.81 -27.43
CA LEU A 97 5.02 -4.28 -28.64
C LEU A 97 3.81 -3.33 -28.45
#